data_AF-A0A2V5R077-F1
#
_entry.id   AF-A0A2V5R077-F1
#
_cell.length_a   1.000
_cell.length_b   1.000
_cell.length_c   1.000
_cell.angle_alpha   90.00
_cell.angle_beta   90.00
_cell.angle_gamma   90.00
#
_symmetry.space_group_name_H-M   'P 1'
#
loop_
_entity.id
_entity.type
_entity.pdbx_description
1 polymer ?
#
loop_
_entity_poly.entity_id
_entity_poly.type
_entity_poly.pdbx_seq_one_letter_code
_entity_poly.pdbx_strand_id
1 'polypeptide(L)'
;MLASAAIAQSSPASKPAVDQLIPWLLDEDRQLRGVPFSEVIFDTTGKKVLRFDSSNPVDQHVAKAISAACDETMKRLNAPGSAIQNINRINEVSSHFEDTLRELLNATPDLRCDFPLTAEGKVQRSGYPDLRIVNMESKRVFYLDPKLYAAGSPDSNFRTFYFEPKKGTNKVLDDAVHFIVGFEHEPREGRFAKTMWKFTRWNLVDLSQFKVKLKAEFQASNRDMYRPEAIVATGRGE
;
A
#
# COMPACT_ATOMS: atom_id res chain seq x y z
N MET A 1 -48.96 52.32 -24.97
CA MET A 1 -48.07 51.16 -25.17
C MET A 1 -47.37 50.89 -23.85
N LEU A 2 -47.69 49.76 -23.20
CA LEU A 2 -47.09 49.35 -21.93
C LEU A 2 -45.94 48.38 -22.24
N ALA A 3 -44.73 48.72 -21.79
CA ALA A 3 -43.57 47.84 -21.88
C ALA A 3 -43.56 46.89 -20.67
N SER A 4 -43.66 45.59 -20.92
CA SER A 4 -43.40 44.54 -19.94
C SER A 4 -41.89 44.37 -19.75
N ALA A 5 -41.41 44.57 -18.53
CA ALA A 5 -40.07 44.14 -18.12
C ALA A 5 -40.17 42.69 -17.57
N ALA A 6 -39.52 41.75 -18.26
CA ALA A 6 -39.35 40.39 -17.79
C ALA A 6 -38.21 40.35 -16.76
N ILE A 7 -38.49 39.86 -15.55
CA ILE A 7 -37.47 39.55 -14.55
C ILE A 7 -36.97 38.14 -14.84
N ALA A 8 -35.72 38.04 -15.30
CA ALA A 8 -35.03 36.76 -15.43
C ALA A 8 -34.72 36.20 -14.03
N GLN A 9 -35.32 35.06 -13.68
CA GLN A 9 -34.92 34.27 -12.52
C GLN A 9 -33.60 33.58 -12.81
N SER A 10 -32.52 34.01 -12.16
CA SER A 10 -31.26 33.28 -12.12
C SER A 10 -31.40 32.06 -11.22
N SER A 11 -31.18 30.86 -11.76
CA SER A 11 -31.10 29.63 -10.98
C SER A 11 -29.95 29.72 -9.95
N PRO A 12 -30.10 29.18 -8.73
CA PRO A 12 -29.05 29.22 -7.73
C PRO A 12 -27.83 28.42 -8.21
N ALA A 13 -26.63 29.00 -8.06
CA ALA A 13 -25.38 28.34 -8.40
C ALA A 13 -25.24 27.03 -7.60
N SER A 14 -24.95 25.93 -8.30
CA SER A 14 -24.67 24.64 -7.67
C SER A 14 -23.48 24.80 -6.70
N LYS A 15 -23.63 24.31 -5.46
CA LYS A 15 -22.55 24.34 -4.47
C LYS A 15 -21.29 23.69 -5.04
N PRO A 16 -20.09 24.29 -4.84
CA PRO A 16 -18.81 23.68 -5.16
C PRO A 16 -18.75 22.22 -4.70
N ALA A 17 -18.11 21.34 -5.48
CA ALA A 17 -18.01 19.91 -5.16
C ALA A 17 -17.40 19.66 -3.76
N VAL A 18 -16.48 20.52 -3.32
CA VAL A 18 -15.88 20.46 -1.99
C VAL A 18 -16.90 20.69 -0.88
N ASP A 19 -17.86 21.59 -1.07
CA ASP A 19 -18.90 21.91 -0.08
C ASP A 19 -19.93 20.78 0.07
N GLN A 20 -20.03 19.91 -0.94
CA GLN A 20 -20.83 18.69 -0.88
C GLN A 20 -20.04 17.53 -0.25
N LEU A 21 -18.71 17.52 -0.41
CA LEU A 21 -17.81 16.50 0.10
C LEU A 21 -17.48 16.69 1.59
N ILE A 22 -17.31 17.92 2.06
CA ILE A 22 -16.92 18.22 3.46
C ILE A 22 -17.87 17.57 4.47
N PRO A 23 -19.22 17.70 4.37
CA PRO A 23 -20.11 17.07 5.34
C PRO A 23 -19.97 15.54 5.39
N TRP A 24 -19.71 14.90 4.25
CA TRP A 24 -19.47 13.47 4.15
C TRP A 24 -18.11 13.08 4.76
N LEU A 25 -17.08 13.91 4.55
CA LEU A 25 -15.77 13.76 5.20
C LEU A 25 -15.82 14.00 6.70
N LEU A 26 -16.77 14.78 7.23
CA LEU A 26 -16.89 15.00 8.68
C LEU A 26 -17.59 13.83 9.41
N ASP A 27 -18.28 12.95 8.67
CA ASP A 27 -18.93 11.73 9.18
C ASP A 27 -18.07 10.47 8.91
N GLU A 28 -16.75 10.58 9.12
CA GLU A 28 -15.77 9.55 8.74
C GLU A 28 -16.09 8.17 9.35
N ASP A 29 -16.51 8.13 10.62
CA ASP A 29 -16.73 6.87 11.33
C ASP A 29 -17.88 6.05 10.73
N ARG A 30 -18.87 6.72 10.13
CA ARG A 30 -20.01 6.08 9.48
C ARG A 30 -19.75 5.76 8.01
N GLN A 31 -18.97 6.59 7.32
CA GLN A 31 -18.84 6.53 5.86
C GLN A 31 -17.51 5.94 5.37
N LEU A 32 -16.44 6.01 6.17
CA LEU A 32 -15.06 5.80 5.73
C LEU A 32 -14.34 4.64 6.43
N ARG A 33 -14.99 3.93 7.35
CA ARG A 33 -14.42 2.77 8.06
C ARG A 33 -15.07 1.45 7.61
N GLY A 34 -14.27 0.39 7.60
CA GLY A 34 -14.78 -0.96 7.36
C GLY A 34 -15.08 -1.25 5.89
N VAL A 35 -14.54 -0.45 4.97
CA VAL A 35 -14.77 -0.58 3.52
C VAL A 35 -14.07 -1.83 3.02
N PRO A 36 -14.75 -2.77 2.33
CA PRO A 36 -14.12 -3.95 1.77
C PRO A 36 -13.02 -3.57 0.77
N PHE A 37 -11.79 -4.02 1.01
CA PHE A 37 -10.67 -3.73 0.12
C PHE A 37 -10.88 -4.29 -1.30
N SER A 38 -11.56 -5.43 -1.40
CA SER A 38 -11.94 -6.03 -2.67
C SER A 38 -12.85 -5.13 -3.53
N GLU A 39 -13.80 -4.42 -2.90
CA GLU A 39 -14.66 -3.44 -3.57
C GLU A 39 -13.84 -2.22 -4.00
N VAL A 40 -12.97 -1.70 -3.13
CA VAL A 40 -12.06 -0.58 -3.46
C VAL A 40 -11.19 -0.93 -4.69
N ILE A 41 -10.62 -2.13 -4.74
CA ILE A 41 -9.84 -2.59 -5.91
C ILE A 41 -10.73 -2.68 -7.14
N PHE A 42 -11.92 -3.27 -7.04
CA PHE A 42 -12.82 -3.40 -8.18
C PHE A 42 -13.25 -2.03 -8.75
N ASP A 43 -13.69 -1.11 -7.89
CA ASP A 43 -14.17 0.21 -8.31
C ASP A 43 -13.06 1.08 -8.91
N THR A 44 -11.81 0.87 -8.49
CA THR A 44 -10.67 1.68 -8.95
C THR A 44 -9.92 1.08 -10.14
N THR A 45 -10.04 -0.23 -10.38
CA THR A 45 -9.22 -0.95 -11.36
C THR A 45 -10.01 -1.84 -12.31
N GLY A 46 -11.25 -2.19 -11.98
CA GLY A 46 -12.07 -3.19 -12.65
C GLY A 46 -11.63 -4.65 -12.41
N LYS A 47 -10.64 -4.87 -11.53
CA LYS A 47 -10.08 -6.20 -11.22
C LYS A 47 -10.61 -6.76 -9.91
N LYS A 48 -10.59 -8.08 -9.78
CA LYS A 48 -11.10 -8.79 -8.61
C LYS A 48 -9.98 -9.25 -7.69
N VAL A 49 -10.18 -9.02 -6.39
CA VAL A 49 -9.41 -9.70 -5.35
C VAL A 49 -10.04 -11.08 -5.12
N LEU A 50 -9.37 -12.11 -5.63
CA LEU A 50 -9.75 -13.52 -5.47
C LEU A 50 -9.40 -14.02 -4.07
N ARG A 51 -10.25 -14.88 -3.53
CA ARG A 51 -9.99 -15.58 -2.26
C ARG A 51 -8.93 -16.67 -2.46
N PHE A 52 -8.01 -16.76 -1.51
CA PHE A 52 -7.11 -17.92 -1.42
C PHE A 52 -7.92 -19.20 -1.17
N ASP A 53 -7.70 -20.21 -1.99
CA ASP A 53 -8.37 -21.50 -1.89
C ASP A 53 -7.39 -22.58 -1.44
N SER A 54 -7.52 -23.02 -0.18
CA SER A 54 -6.67 -24.07 0.38
C SER A 54 -6.92 -25.44 -0.23
N SER A 55 -7.96 -25.62 -1.06
CA SER A 55 -8.18 -26.85 -1.84
C SER A 55 -7.61 -26.78 -3.26
N ASN A 56 -7.23 -25.59 -3.73
CA ASN A 56 -6.65 -25.40 -5.05
C ASN A 56 -5.14 -25.74 -5.04
N PRO A 57 -4.67 -26.68 -5.88
CA PRO A 57 -3.25 -27.09 -5.89
C PRO A 57 -2.27 -25.95 -6.24
N VAL A 58 -2.66 -25.02 -7.11
CA VAL A 58 -1.82 -23.88 -7.50
C VAL A 58 -1.70 -22.90 -6.34
N ASP A 59 -2.79 -22.61 -5.64
CA ASP A 59 -2.79 -21.73 -4.46
C ASP A 59 -1.91 -22.32 -3.36
N GLN A 60 -2.06 -23.62 -3.07
CA GLN A 60 -1.20 -24.30 -2.12
C GLN A 60 0.28 -24.25 -2.51
N HIS A 61 0.59 -24.48 -3.79
CA HIS A 61 1.96 -24.44 -4.29
C HIS A 61 2.57 -23.04 -4.12
N VAL A 62 1.87 -21.98 -4.54
CA VAL A 62 2.35 -20.60 -4.42
C VAL A 62 2.47 -20.19 -2.95
N ALA A 63 1.50 -20.54 -2.09
CA ALA A 63 1.58 -20.26 -0.67
C ALA A 63 2.78 -20.95 -0.01
N LYS A 64 3.06 -22.21 -0.35
CA LYS A 64 4.25 -22.94 0.13
C LYS A 64 5.55 -22.29 -0.34
N ALA A 65 5.61 -21.84 -1.59
CA ALA A 65 6.77 -21.13 -2.13
C ALA A 65 7.01 -19.79 -1.41
N ILE A 66 5.94 -19.02 -1.16
CA ILE A 66 6.01 -17.78 -0.36
C ILE A 66 6.51 -18.09 1.05
N SER A 67 5.97 -19.10 1.74
CA SER A 67 6.41 -19.49 3.08
C SER A 67 7.91 -19.81 3.13
N ALA A 68 8.40 -20.64 2.20
CA ALA A 68 9.81 -20.99 2.12
C ALA A 68 10.70 -19.77 1.81
N ALA A 69 10.24 -18.88 0.93
CA ALA A 69 10.92 -17.63 0.63
C ALA A 69 10.97 -16.69 1.85
N CYS A 70 9.91 -16.63 2.64
CA CYS A 70 9.85 -15.85 3.89
C CYS A 70 10.83 -16.39 4.94
N ASP A 71 10.87 -17.71 5.14
CA ASP A 71 11.80 -18.36 6.08
C ASP A 71 13.25 -18.05 5.73
N GLU A 72 13.63 -18.25 4.45
CA GLU A 72 14.98 -17.98 3.99
C GLU A 72 15.30 -16.47 3.97
N THR A 73 14.34 -15.61 3.63
CA THR A 73 14.50 -14.15 3.73
C THR A 73 14.81 -13.73 5.16
N MET A 74 14.03 -14.18 6.14
CA MET A 74 14.28 -13.88 7.55
C MET A 74 15.65 -14.38 8.00
N LYS A 75 16.03 -15.61 7.63
CA LYS A 75 17.33 -16.17 7.95
C LYS A 75 18.48 -15.34 7.37
N ARG A 76 18.41 -14.96 6.09
CA ARG A 76 19.42 -14.12 5.44
C ARG A 76 19.51 -12.74 6.07
N LEU A 77 18.38 -12.10 6.31
CA LEU A 77 18.35 -10.73 6.80
C LEU A 77 18.72 -10.61 8.29
N ASN A 78 18.46 -11.65 9.08
CA ASN A 78 18.94 -11.76 10.47
C ASN A 78 20.44 -12.06 10.58
N ALA A 79 21.12 -12.45 9.50
CA ALA A 79 22.54 -12.78 9.57
C ALA A 79 23.36 -11.54 9.99
N PRO A 80 24.40 -11.67 10.83
CA PRO A 80 25.21 -10.53 11.28
C PRO A 80 25.88 -9.76 10.13
N GLY A 81 26.19 -10.44 9.02
CA GLY A 81 26.78 -9.83 7.82
C GLY A 81 25.75 -9.24 6.84
N SER A 82 24.46 -9.25 7.18
CA SER A 82 23.41 -8.71 6.31
C SER A 82 23.54 -7.19 6.16
N ALA A 83 23.32 -6.68 4.94
CA ALA A 83 23.39 -5.25 4.65
C ALA A 83 22.44 -4.42 5.52
N ILE A 84 21.32 -5.00 5.95
CA ILE A 84 20.31 -4.29 6.76
C ILE A 84 20.83 -3.90 8.13
N GLN A 85 21.86 -4.57 8.65
CA GLN A 85 22.39 -4.33 10.00
C GLN A 85 23.03 -2.96 10.15
N ASN A 86 23.36 -2.30 9.02
CA ASN A 86 23.88 -0.93 8.99
C ASN A 86 22.79 0.13 8.71
N ILE A 87 21.52 -0.27 8.62
CA ILE A 87 20.40 0.63 8.32
C ILE A 87 19.69 1.03 9.62
N ASN A 88 19.54 2.33 9.86
CA ASN A 88 18.92 2.84 11.07
C ASN A 88 17.40 2.87 11.01
N ARG A 89 16.82 3.21 9.85
CA ARG A 89 15.38 3.37 9.67
C ARG A 89 14.77 2.07 9.15
N ILE A 90 13.80 1.51 9.87
CA ILE A 90 13.12 0.28 9.47
C ILE A 90 12.48 0.38 8.07
N ASN A 91 11.99 1.58 7.69
CA ASN A 91 11.39 1.81 6.38
C ASN A 91 12.39 1.67 5.21
N GLU A 92 13.69 1.79 5.46
CA GLU A 92 14.73 1.56 4.45
C GLU A 92 15.06 0.06 4.32
N VAL A 93 14.80 -0.73 5.37
CA VAL A 93 15.00 -2.18 5.40
C VAL A 93 13.97 -2.92 4.53
N SER A 94 12.76 -2.39 4.35
CA SER A 94 11.69 -3.07 3.60
C SER A 94 12.07 -3.43 2.16
N SER A 95 12.83 -2.55 1.50
CA SER A 95 13.30 -2.79 0.12
C SER A 95 14.14 -4.07 -0.02
N HIS A 96 14.90 -4.43 1.02
CA HIS A 96 15.70 -5.66 1.05
C HIS A 96 14.84 -6.92 1.18
N PHE A 97 13.69 -6.83 1.86
CA PHE A 97 12.72 -7.92 1.89
C PHE A 97 12.10 -8.13 0.52
N GLU A 98 11.67 -7.05 -0.15
CA GLU A 98 11.14 -7.12 -1.52
C GLU A 98 12.12 -7.79 -2.47
N ASP A 99 13.38 -7.34 -2.48
CA ASP A 99 14.41 -7.85 -3.38
C ASP A 99 14.75 -9.33 -3.09
N THR A 100 14.86 -9.70 -1.81
CA THR A 100 15.16 -11.10 -1.40
C THR A 100 13.99 -12.04 -1.72
N LEU A 101 12.75 -11.64 -1.43
CA LEU A 101 11.56 -12.42 -1.77
C LEU A 101 11.44 -12.61 -3.28
N ARG A 102 11.68 -11.55 -4.07
CA ARG A 102 11.66 -11.62 -5.53
C ARG A 102 12.70 -12.61 -6.06
N GLU A 103 13.93 -12.56 -5.55
CA GLU A 103 15.01 -13.49 -5.90
C GLU A 103 14.59 -14.94 -5.61
N LEU A 104 14.17 -15.22 -4.37
CA LEU A 104 13.83 -16.58 -3.91
C LEU A 104 12.62 -17.16 -4.64
N LEU A 105 11.60 -16.35 -4.90
CA LEU A 105 10.41 -16.78 -5.61
C LEU A 105 10.68 -17.03 -7.11
N ASN A 106 11.58 -16.28 -7.75
CA ASN A 106 12.03 -16.59 -9.12
C ASN A 106 12.89 -17.85 -9.20
N ALA A 107 13.55 -18.25 -8.11
CA ALA A 107 14.29 -19.51 -8.05
C ALA A 107 13.37 -20.73 -7.91
N THR A 108 12.07 -20.54 -7.68
CA THR A 108 11.09 -21.63 -7.56
C THR A 108 10.62 -22.05 -8.95
N PRO A 109 10.68 -23.36 -9.32
CA PRO A 109 10.18 -23.85 -10.59
C PRO A 109 8.73 -23.42 -10.85
N ASP A 110 8.43 -23.12 -12.11
CA ASP A 110 7.10 -22.74 -12.59
C ASP A 110 6.53 -21.43 -12.01
N LEU A 111 7.29 -20.68 -11.22
CA LEU A 111 6.93 -19.34 -10.75
C LEU A 111 7.77 -18.26 -11.42
N ARG A 112 7.15 -17.11 -11.64
CA ARG A 112 7.83 -15.86 -11.96
C ARG A 112 7.38 -14.79 -10.99
N CYS A 113 8.31 -14.10 -10.35
CA CYS A 113 8.04 -13.03 -9.41
C CYS A 113 8.73 -11.73 -9.84
N ASP A 114 7.99 -10.69 -10.18
CA ASP A 114 8.56 -9.43 -10.63
C ASP A 114 7.94 -8.24 -9.90
N PHE A 115 8.60 -7.09 -9.99
CA PHE A 115 7.93 -5.84 -9.67
C PHE A 115 6.78 -5.62 -10.66
N PRO A 116 5.56 -5.29 -10.19
CA PRO A 116 4.43 -5.09 -11.08
C PRO A 116 4.67 -3.93 -12.05
N LEU A 117 4.11 -4.08 -13.25
CA LEU A 117 4.07 -3.00 -14.24
C LEU A 117 2.90 -2.06 -13.95
N THR A 118 3.06 -0.79 -14.28
CA THR A 118 1.94 0.15 -14.37
C THR A 118 1.06 -0.19 -15.58
N ALA A 119 -0.13 0.42 -15.65
CA ALA A 119 -1.01 0.30 -16.81
C ALA A 119 -0.31 0.73 -18.14
N GLU A 120 0.69 1.60 -18.08
CA GLU A 120 1.53 1.98 -19.23
C GLU A 120 2.72 1.04 -19.49
N GLY A 121 2.80 -0.09 -18.79
CA GLY A 121 3.84 -1.09 -18.99
C GLY A 121 5.20 -0.72 -18.37
N LYS A 122 5.26 0.26 -17.46
CA LYS A 122 6.50 0.68 -16.80
C LYS A 122 6.67 -0.04 -15.46
N VAL A 123 7.89 -0.47 -15.15
CA VAL A 123 8.21 -0.97 -13.80
C VAL A 123 8.14 0.19 -12.81
N GLN A 124 7.41 0.01 -11.71
CA GLN A 124 7.37 0.98 -10.61
C GLN A 124 7.42 0.26 -9.26
N ARG A 125 8.51 0.46 -8.51
CA ARG A 125 8.66 -0.11 -7.17
C ARG A 125 7.68 0.49 -6.16
N SER A 126 7.47 1.81 -6.20
CA SER A 126 6.60 2.49 -5.24
C SER A 126 5.11 2.23 -5.46
N GLY A 127 4.36 2.25 -4.36
CA GLY A 127 2.91 2.05 -4.35
C GLY A 127 2.52 0.56 -4.37
N TYR A 128 1.25 0.29 -4.13
CA TYR A 128 0.74 -1.08 -4.06
C TYR A 128 0.43 -1.66 -5.46
N PRO A 129 0.64 -2.97 -5.70
CA PRO A 129 1.36 -3.94 -4.85
C PRO A 129 2.87 -3.90 -5.09
N ASP A 130 3.65 -4.45 -4.16
CA ASP A 130 5.13 -4.47 -4.28
C ASP A 130 5.63 -5.57 -5.22
N LEU A 131 5.05 -6.78 -5.18
CA LEU A 131 5.45 -7.94 -6.00
C LEU A 131 4.25 -8.56 -6.72
N ARG A 132 4.49 -9.06 -7.94
CA ARG A 132 3.55 -9.85 -8.75
C ARG A 132 4.15 -11.23 -9.03
N ILE A 133 3.46 -12.26 -8.58
CA ILE A 133 3.82 -13.66 -8.77
C ILE A 133 2.87 -14.28 -9.79
N VAL A 134 3.41 -15.04 -10.74
CA VAL A 134 2.64 -15.79 -11.73
C VAL A 134 3.05 -17.25 -11.67
N ASN A 135 2.08 -18.14 -11.50
CA ASN A 135 2.30 -19.54 -11.83
C ASN A 135 2.26 -19.69 -13.36
N MET A 136 3.37 -20.08 -13.96
CA MET A 136 3.62 -20.01 -15.40
C MET A 136 2.80 -21.03 -16.19
N GLU A 137 2.39 -22.13 -15.58
CA GLU A 137 1.52 -23.14 -16.20
C GLU A 137 0.05 -22.68 -16.21
N SER A 138 -0.53 -22.45 -15.02
CA SER A 138 -1.95 -22.07 -14.87
C SER A 138 -2.25 -20.61 -15.25
N LYS A 139 -1.22 -19.77 -15.36
CA LYS A 139 -1.30 -18.30 -15.50
C LYS A 139 -1.96 -17.58 -14.33
N ARG A 140 -2.21 -18.28 -13.21
CA ARG A 140 -2.80 -17.67 -12.02
C ARG A 140 -1.85 -16.63 -11.41
N VAL A 141 -2.39 -15.49 -11.01
CA VAL A 141 -1.64 -14.33 -10.52
C VAL A 141 -1.89 -14.13 -9.03
N PHE A 142 -0.82 -13.75 -8.34
CA PHE A 142 -0.82 -13.40 -6.93
C PHE A 142 -0.08 -12.08 -6.76
N TYR A 143 -0.60 -11.18 -5.93
CA TYR A 143 0.12 -9.98 -5.50
C TYR A 143 0.59 -10.16 -4.07
N LEU A 144 1.84 -9.78 -3.79
CA LEU A 144 2.45 -9.88 -2.47
C LEU A 144 3.02 -8.52 -2.06
N ASP A 145 2.69 -8.11 -0.84
CA ASP A 145 3.07 -6.83 -0.26
C ASP A 145 3.75 -7.08 1.10
N PRO A 146 5.10 -7.07 1.18
CA PRO A 146 5.80 -7.25 2.43
C PRO A 146 5.69 -6.00 3.31
N LYS A 147 5.51 -6.22 4.61
CA LYS A 147 5.43 -5.16 5.63
C LYS A 147 6.21 -5.55 6.87
N LEU A 148 6.88 -4.57 7.47
CA LEU A 148 7.65 -4.76 8.70
C LEU A 148 6.88 -4.14 9.86
N TYR A 149 6.82 -4.82 11.00
CA TYR A 149 6.15 -4.31 12.19
C TYR A 149 6.90 -4.69 13.46
N ALA A 150 6.76 -3.88 14.51
CA ALA A 150 7.44 -4.12 15.78
C ALA A 150 6.69 -5.17 16.62
N ALA A 151 7.44 -5.97 17.37
CA ALA A 151 6.84 -6.89 18.34
C ALA A 151 5.97 -6.11 19.35
N GLY A 152 4.80 -6.68 19.67
CA GLY A 152 3.80 -6.03 20.53
C GLY A 152 2.93 -4.98 19.84
N SER A 153 3.14 -4.71 18.54
CA SER A 153 2.28 -3.81 17.75
C SER A 153 1.26 -4.46 16.78
N PRO A 154 0.91 -5.76 16.80
CA PRO A 154 -0.13 -6.29 15.90
C PRO A 154 -1.47 -5.56 15.97
N ASP A 155 -1.88 -5.13 17.17
CA ASP A 155 -3.15 -4.43 17.41
C ASP A 155 -3.02 -2.89 17.30
N SER A 156 -1.91 -2.41 16.71
CA SER A 156 -1.69 -0.98 16.55
C SER A 156 -2.67 -0.35 15.55
N ASN A 157 -3.15 0.85 15.88
CA ASN A 157 -4.01 1.63 14.99
C ASN A 157 -3.24 2.50 13.98
N PHE A 158 -1.89 2.48 14.02
CA PHE A 158 -1.06 3.17 13.05
C PHE A 158 -1.19 2.52 11.67
N ARG A 159 -1.08 3.34 10.62
CA ARG A 159 -1.23 2.86 9.24
C ARG A 159 -0.01 2.05 8.83
N THR A 160 -0.20 0.75 8.60
CA THR A 160 0.82 -0.17 8.05
C THR A 160 0.61 -0.44 6.56
N PHE A 161 -0.64 -0.42 6.10
CA PHE A 161 -1.02 -0.65 4.71
C PHE A 161 -1.56 0.63 4.05
N TYR A 162 -1.18 0.84 2.79
CA TYR A 162 -1.43 2.06 2.05
C TYR A 162 -1.86 1.67 0.63
N PHE A 163 -3.08 2.03 0.23
CA PHE A 163 -3.51 1.95 -1.16
C PHE A 163 -3.97 3.32 -1.62
N GLU A 164 -3.38 3.82 -2.70
CA GLU A 164 -3.75 5.09 -3.32
C GLU A 164 -4.28 4.81 -4.72
N PRO A 165 -5.58 4.97 -4.97
CA PRO A 165 -6.15 4.80 -6.30
C PRO A 165 -5.53 5.79 -7.29
N LYS A 166 -4.93 5.30 -8.37
CA LYS A 166 -4.36 6.12 -9.44
C LYS A 166 -4.76 5.55 -10.79
N LYS A 167 -5.13 6.41 -11.75
CA LYS A 167 -5.50 5.95 -13.10
C LYS A 167 -4.28 5.53 -13.91
N GLY A 168 -3.24 6.37 -13.95
CA GLY A 168 -2.04 6.09 -14.76
C GLY A 168 -1.13 5.05 -14.13
N THR A 169 -0.65 5.35 -12.92
CA THR A 169 0.32 4.47 -12.24
C THR A 169 -0.32 3.29 -11.49
N ASN A 170 -1.50 2.81 -11.91
CA ASN A 170 -2.11 1.62 -11.30
C ASN A 170 -1.27 0.37 -11.64
N LYS A 171 -1.05 -0.49 -10.65
CA LYS A 171 -0.28 -1.72 -10.78
C LYS A 171 -1.11 -3.01 -10.63
N VAL A 172 -2.38 -2.90 -10.23
CA VAL A 172 -3.32 -4.04 -10.17
C VAL A 172 -4.00 -4.17 -11.52
N LEU A 173 -3.55 -5.15 -12.32
CA LEU A 173 -3.93 -5.34 -13.72
C LEU A 173 -4.58 -6.72 -13.98
N ASP A 174 -4.58 -7.60 -12.99
CA ASP A 174 -5.08 -8.97 -13.07
C ASP A 174 -6.15 -9.23 -11.98
N ASP A 175 -7.08 -10.13 -12.28
CA ASP A 175 -7.87 -10.79 -11.22
C ASP A 175 -6.91 -11.76 -10.50
N ALA A 176 -6.64 -11.52 -9.23
CA ALA A 176 -5.54 -12.15 -8.51
C ALA A 176 -5.88 -12.43 -7.05
N VAL A 177 -5.15 -13.33 -6.41
CA VAL A 177 -5.14 -13.43 -4.93
C VAL A 177 -4.18 -12.38 -4.39
N HIS A 178 -4.59 -11.62 -3.38
CA HIS A 178 -3.78 -10.55 -2.80
C HIS A 178 -3.34 -10.93 -1.40
N PHE A 179 -2.04 -10.87 -1.15
CA PHE A 179 -1.44 -11.15 0.15
C PHE A 179 -0.67 -9.94 0.70
N ILE A 180 -0.74 -9.78 2.02
CA ILE A 180 0.31 -9.10 2.79
C ILE A 180 1.15 -10.17 3.48
N VAL A 181 2.46 -10.00 3.49
CA VAL A 181 3.31 -10.71 4.45
C VAL A 181 3.87 -9.73 5.47
N GLY A 182 3.47 -9.89 6.72
CA GLY A 182 3.99 -9.11 7.83
C GLY A 182 5.18 -9.81 8.48
N PHE A 183 6.35 -9.16 8.55
CA PHE A 183 7.52 -9.61 9.30
C PHE A 183 7.66 -8.82 10.61
N GLU A 184 7.64 -9.54 11.73
CA GLU A 184 7.84 -8.93 13.05
C GLU A 184 9.33 -8.73 13.33
N HIS A 185 9.70 -7.56 13.84
CA HIS A 185 11.03 -7.31 14.40
C HIS A 185 10.98 -6.96 15.88
N GLU A 186 12.04 -7.30 16.60
CA GLU A 186 12.22 -6.86 17.99
C GLU A 186 12.35 -5.31 18.04
N PRO A 187 11.83 -4.65 19.08
CA PRO A 187 12.06 -3.23 19.31
C PRO A 187 13.55 -2.94 19.49
N ARG A 188 14.02 -1.81 18.94
CA ARG A 188 15.37 -1.29 19.22
C ARG A 188 15.27 -0.33 20.40
N GLU A 189 15.44 -0.83 21.63
CA GLU A 189 15.33 0.00 22.84
C GLU A 189 16.63 0.73 23.21
N GLY A 190 16.54 2.04 23.47
CA GLY A 190 17.61 2.83 24.09
C GLY A 190 18.50 3.63 23.13
N ARG A 191 19.05 4.75 23.63
CA ARG A 191 19.87 5.72 22.86
C ARG A 191 21.18 5.17 22.29
N PHE A 192 21.59 3.96 22.70
CA PHE A 192 22.83 3.29 22.30
C PHE A 192 22.62 1.85 21.80
N ALA A 193 21.39 1.43 21.50
CA ALA A 193 21.15 0.10 20.96
C ALA A 193 21.68 -0.02 19.53
N LYS A 194 22.96 -0.41 19.43
CA LYS A 194 23.54 -1.18 18.33
C LYS A 194 22.95 -2.60 18.30
N THR A 195 21.66 -2.76 18.58
CA THR A 195 21.01 -4.05 18.40
C THR A 195 20.79 -4.25 16.91
N MET A 196 21.32 -5.37 16.43
CA MET A 196 21.05 -5.86 15.08
C MET A 196 19.54 -6.00 14.91
N TRP A 197 19.04 -5.72 13.70
CA TRP A 197 17.68 -6.09 13.34
C TRP A 197 17.52 -7.59 13.52
N LYS A 198 16.50 -7.95 14.29
CA LYS A 198 16.12 -9.32 14.54
C LYS A 198 14.65 -9.48 14.26
N PHE A 199 14.36 -10.24 13.21
CA PHE A 199 13.03 -10.65 12.81
C PHE A 199 12.69 -11.99 13.45
N THR A 200 11.50 -12.11 14.03
CA THR A 200 11.12 -13.23 14.91
C THR A 200 10.05 -14.13 14.34
N ARG A 201 9.16 -13.57 13.50
CA ARG A 201 8.09 -14.31 12.81
C ARG A 201 7.64 -13.60 11.54
N TRP A 202 6.91 -14.33 10.71
CA TRP A 202 6.14 -13.77 9.61
C TRP A 202 4.70 -14.32 9.60
N ASN A 203 3.76 -13.53 9.07
CA ASN A 203 2.37 -13.94 8.85
C ASN A 203 1.96 -13.60 7.42
N LEU A 204 1.44 -14.59 6.68
CA LEU A 204 0.85 -14.39 5.35
C LEU A 204 -0.66 -14.20 5.48
N VAL A 205 -1.17 -13.06 5.01
CA VAL A 205 -2.55 -12.60 5.22
C VAL A 205 -3.26 -12.46 3.89
N ASP A 206 -4.35 -13.22 3.70
CA ASP A 206 -5.27 -13.07 2.55
C ASP A 206 -6.10 -11.77 2.69
N LEU A 207 -6.09 -10.95 1.64
CA LEU A 207 -6.83 -9.69 1.61
C LEU A 207 -8.26 -9.78 1.08
N SER A 208 -8.74 -10.97 0.72
CA SER A 208 -10.08 -11.14 0.13
C SER A 208 -11.25 -10.71 1.03
N GLN A 209 -11.04 -10.66 2.35
CA GLN A 209 -12.00 -10.18 3.35
C GLN A 209 -11.47 -8.96 4.13
N PHE A 210 -10.35 -8.38 3.69
CA PHE A 210 -9.71 -7.27 4.37
C PHE A 210 -10.56 -6.01 4.26
N LYS A 211 -10.67 -5.29 5.36
CA LYS A 211 -11.42 -4.03 5.44
C LYS A 211 -10.45 -2.89 5.71
N VAL A 212 -10.57 -1.84 4.91
CA VAL A 212 -9.76 -0.62 5.03
C VAL A 212 -10.57 0.53 5.62
N LYS A 213 -9.85 1.57 6.03
CA LYS A 213 -10.41 2.88 6.32
C LYS A 213 -9.82 3.90 5.35
N LEU A 214 -10.64 4.81 4.85
CA LEU A 214 -10.15 5.99 4.14
C LEU A 214 -9.76 7.04 5.17
N LYS A 215 -8.56 7.61 5.04
CA LYS A 215 -8.15 8.81 5.77
C LYS A 215 -8.17 9.97 4.78
N ALA A 216 -9.04 10.94 4.99
CA ALA A 216 -9.06 12.15 4.19
C ALA A 216 -8.13 13.20 4.79
N GLU A 217 -7.32 13.85 3.96
CA GLU A 217 -6.48 14.96 4.38
C GLU A 217 -6.40 16.02 3.27
N PHE A 218 -6.46 17.29 3.65
CA PHE A 218 -6.16 18.40 2.75
C PHE A 218 -4.65 18.64 2.81
N GLN A 219 -4.03 18.82 1.64
CA GLN A 219 -2.59 19.06 1.52
C GLN A 219 -2.31 20.34 0.73
N ALA A 220 -1.16 20.97 1.02
CA ALA A 220 -0.63 22.09 0.27
C ALA A 220 0.87 21.85 0.02
N SER A 221 1.36 22.21 -1.17
CA SER A 221 2.78 22.13 -1.48
C SER A 221 3.54 23.36 -0.97
N ASN A 222 4.87 23.29 -0.93
CA ASN A 222 5.70 24.48 -0.69
C ASN A 222 5.36 25.63 -1.65
N ARG A 223 5.01 25.31 -2.90
CA ARG A 223 4.61 26.33 -3.90
C ARG A 223 3.29 27.01 -3.54
N ASP A 224 2.38 26.27 -2.91
CA ASP A 224 1.09 26.83 -2.48
C ASP A 224 1.25 27.68 -1.22
N MET A 225 2.10 27.26 -0.29
CA MET A 225 2.34 27.95 0.97
C MET A 225 3.15 29.25 0.81
N TYR A 226 4.22 29.24 0.01
CA TYR A 226 5.19 30.35 -0.06
C TYR A 226 4.97 31.29 -1.24
N ARG A 227 3.72 31.57 -1.57
CA ARG A 227 3.40 32.59 -2.58
C ARG A 227 3.75 33.98 -2.03
N PRO A 228 4.40 34.87 -2.82
CA PRO A 228 4.84 36.18 -2.33
C PRO A 228 3.73 36.98 -1.62
N GLU A 229 2.51 36.92 -2.13
CA GLU A 229 1.33 37.59 -1.57
C GLU A 229 0.86 37.04 -0.21
N ALA A 230 1.23 35.80 0.14
CA ALA A 230 0.84 35.15 1.40
C ALA A 230 1.90 35.29 2.50
N ILE A 231 3.13 35.72 2.16
CA ILE A 231 4.24 35.84 3.10
C ILE A 231 4.12 37.17 3.85
N VAL A 232 3.85 37.10 5.16
CA VAL A 232 3.68 38.28 6.02
C VAL A 232 4.98 38.78 6.65
N ALA A 233 6.01 37.92 6.75
CA ALA A 233 7.34 38.24 7.27
C ALA A 233 8.38 37.23 6.79
N THR A 234 9.65 37.60 6.77
CA THR A 234 10.78 36.72 6.43
C THR A 234 11.97 37.02 7.35
N GLY A 235 12.59 35.98 7.91
CA GLY A 235 13.83 36.08 8.68
C GLY A 235 15.04 35.51 7.92
N ARG A 236 16.25 35.75 8.43
CA ARG A 236 17.49 35.09 7.97
C ARG A 236 18.10 34.34 9.15
N GLY A 237 18.59 33.12 8.90
CA GLY A 237 19.43 32.40 9.87
C GLY A 237 20.83 32.99 9.88
N GLU A 238 21.52 32.86 11.02
CA GLU A 238 22.97 33.12 11.13
C GLU A 238 23.78 32.08 10.35
#